data_AF-A0A1H0WYP8-F1
#
_entry.id   AF-A0A1H0WYP8-F1
#
_cell.length_a   1.000
_cell.length_b   1.000
_cell.length_c   1.000
_cell.angle_alpha   90.00
_cell.angle_beta   90.00
_cell.angle_gamma   90.00
#
_symmetry.space_group_name_H-M   'P 1'
#
loop_
_entity.id
_entity.type
_entity.pdbx_description
1 polymer ?
#
loop_
_entity_poly.entity_id
_entity_poly.type
_entity_poly.pdbx_seq_one_letter_code
_entity_poly.pdbx_strand_id
1 'polypeptide(L)'
;MFKNFKFQTYFWTTFWVISGVVLGFIFIVIFNGCDEKINIGSALIWAGAYFVLGALGGFIFGVPKIVSASQPSAAASIMAPAPVVSISPENLPEAQAQAISLVTAAPGTSPVKNFSQKMIQENTNLTQISDWLTKVIIGAGLVQLKEIPPYIMKIATRMGQGISLHPKTLQSADPAIILSGGIIIYFLTWGFASGYLIMRLVIAELLADVEQ
;
A
#
# COMPACT_ATOMS: atom_id res chain seq x y z
N MET A 1 20.72 5.61 28.76
CA MET A 1 20.07 6.89 28.39
C MET A 1 19.10 6.75 27.21
N PHE A 2 19.47 6.08 26.11
CA PHE A 2 18.60 5.91 24.92
C PHE A 2 17.30 5.10 25.14
N LYS A 3 17.28 4.13 26.07
CA LYS A 3 16.10 3.28 26.34
C LYS A 3 14.90 4.09 26.87
N ASN A 4 15.17 5.13 27.66
CA ASN A 4 14.13 6.00 28.23
C ASN A 4 13.47 6.89 27.16
N PHE A 5 14.24 7.31 26.14
CA PHE A 5 13.73 8.18 25.07
C PHE A 5 12.78 7.43 24.12
N LYS A 6 13.10 6.18 23.78
CA LYS A 6 12.19 5.32 23.01
C LYS A 6 10.91 5.05 23.79
N PHE A 7 11.04 4.61 25.05
CA PHE A 7 9.88 4.35 25.93
C PHE A 7 8.96 5.57 26.08
N GLN A 8 9.54 6.76 26.26
CA GLN A 8 8.78 8.01 26.37
C GLN A 8 8.02 8.34 25.07
N THR A 9 8.63 8.08 23.91
CA THR A 9 7.97 8.30 22.60
C THR A 9 6.81 7.32 22.39
N TYR A 10 7.00 6.03 22.68
CA TYR A 10 5.94 5.01 22.62
C TYR A 10 4.78 5.33 23.56
N PHE A 11 5.10 5.72 24.79
CA PHE A 11 4.08 6.11 25.76
C PHE A 11 3.25 7.30 25.25
N TRP A 12 3.90 8.31 24.67
CA TRP A 12 3.22 9.51 24.18
C TRP A 12 2.37 9.25 22.93
N THR A 13 2.83 8.41 22.01
CA THR A 13 2.06 8.04 20.82
C THR A 13 0.85 7.18 21.18
N THR A 14 1.00 6.18 22.05
CA THR A 14 -0.12 5.37 22.54
C THR A 14 -1.12 6.22 23.31
N PHE A 15 -0.64 7.15 24.14
CA PHE A 15 -1.51 8.11 24.84
C PHE A 15 -2.33 8.96 23.86
N TRP A 16 -1.70 9.51 22.82
CA TRP A 16 -2.40 10.28 21.78
C TRP A 16 -3.44 9.46 21.03
N VAL A 17 -3.14 8.20 20.70
CA VAL A 17 -4.06 7.31 20.01
C VAL A 17 -5.30 7.02 20.87
N ILE A 18 -5.08 6.66 22.14
CA ILE A 18 -6.18 6.38 23.08
C ILE A 18 -7.00 7.65 23.31
N SER A 19 -6.34 8.80 23.50
CA SER A 19 -7.01 10.08 23.68
C SER A 19 -7.89 10.44 22.49
N GLY A 20 -7.45 10.20 21.26
CA GLY A 20 -8.26 10.42 20.06
C GLY A 20 -9.53 9.57 20.07
N VAL A 21 -9.42 8.27 20.32
CA VAL A 21 -10.57 7.36 20.37
C VAL A 21 -11.56 7.76 21.48
N VAL A 22 -11.04 8.07 22.68
CA VAL A 22 -11.87 8.50 23.81
C VAL A 22 -12.59 9.82 23.50
N LEU A 23 -11.90 10.79 22.90
CA LEU A 23 -12.53 12.05 22.46
C LEU A 23 -13.66 11.82 21.46
N GLY A 24 -13.50 10.88 20.52
CA GLY A 24 -14.56 10.48 19.59
C GLY A 24 -15.81 9.94 20.31
N PHE A 25 -15.63 9.07 21.30
CA PHE A 25 -16.75 8.57 22.11
C PHE A 25 -17.41 9.65 22.97
N ILE A 26 -16.61 10.52 23.60
CA ILE A 26 -17.11 11.67 24.36
C ILE A 26 -17.94 12.59 23.46
N PHE A 27 -17.48 12.84 22.23
CA PHE A 27 -18.22 13.68 21.28
C PHE A 27 -19.60 13.10 20.94
N ILE A 28 -19.72 11.78 20.75
CA ILE A 28 -21.02 11.11 20.53
C ILE A 28 -21.96 11.34 21.72
N VAL A 29 -21.45 11.22 22.95
CA VAL A 29 -22.25 11.39 24.17
C VAL A 29 -22.68 12.85 24.35
N ILE A 30 -21.78 13.82 24.12
CA ILE A 30 -22.12 15.25 24.17
C ILE A 30 -23.17 15.60 23.12
N PHE A 31 -23.02 15.09 21.90
CA PHE A 31 -23.95 15.37 20.81
C PHE A 31 -25.35 14.82 21.09
N ASN A 32 -25.45 13.66 21.76
CA ASN A 32 -26.73 13.13 22.25
C ASN A 32 -27.37 14.02 23.32
N GLY A 33 -26.57 14.61 24.21
CA GLY A 33 -27.08 15.54 25.24
C GLY A 33 -27.66 16.84 24.65
N CYS A 34 -27.27 17.22 23.42
CA CYS A 34 -27.84 18.35 22.69
C CYS A 34 -29.07 17.98 21.85
N ASP A 35 -29.18 16.73 21.40
CA ASP A 35 -30.28 16.22 20.56
C ASP A 35 -30.75 14.86 21.09
N GLU A 36 -31.80 14.84 21.93
CA GLU A 36 -32.40 13.63 22.53
C GLU A 36 -32.99 12.63 21.51
N LYS A 37 -32.85 12.88 20.20
CA LYS A 37 -33.45 12.10 19.11
C LYS A 37 -32.57 10.93 18.64
N ILE A 38 -31.44 10.65 19.29
CA ILE A 38 -30.43 9.69 18.83
C ILE A 38 -30.33 8.48 19.78
N ASN A 39 -30.38 7.26 19.24
CA ASN A 39 -30.11 6.03 19.98
C ASN A 39 -28.60 5.87 20.22
N ILE A 40 -28.12 6.27 21.39
CA ILE A 40 -26.68 6.22 21.73
C ILE A 40 -26.07 4.81 21.56
N GLY A 41 -26.82 3.76 21.91
CA GLY A 41 -26.34 2.38 21.81
C GLY A 41 -26.01 1.99 20.37
N SER A 42 -26.89 2.35 19.43
CA SER A 42 -26.64 2.10 18.00
C SER A 42 -25.46 2.91 17.47
N ALA A 43 -25.33 4.19 17.86
CA ALA A 43 -24.22 5.04 17.44
C ALA A 43 -22.86 4.49 17.91
N LEU A 44 -22.79 3.99 19.15
CA LEU A 44 -21.58 3.39 19.72
C LEU A 44 -21.18 2.09 18.99
N ILE A 45 -22.15 1.23 18.68
CA ILE A 45 -21.89 -0.01 17.93
C ILE A 45 -21.34 0.30 16.53
N TRP A 46 -21.96 1.25 15.83
CA TRP A 46 -21.47 1.67 14.51
C TRP A 46 -20.07 2.30 14.59
N ALA A 47 -19.81 3.13 15.59
CA ALA A 47 -18.49 3.71 15.82
C ALA A 47 -17.41 2.63 16.04
N GLY A 48 -17.70 1.63 16.87
CA GLY A 48 -16.82 0.47 17.07
C GLY A 48 -16.58 -0.32 15.79
N ALA A 49 -17.62 -0.55 14.99
CA ALA A 49 -17.50 -1.27 13.72
C ALA A 49 -16.59 -0.55 12.72
N TYR A 50 -16.75 0.77 12.55
CA TYR A 50 -15.88 1.56 11.66
C TYR A 50 -14.45 1.68 12.18
N PHE A 51 -14.27 1.74 13.50
CA PHE A 51 -12.94 1.71 14.10
C PHE A 51 -12.20 0.40 13.78
N VAL A 52 -12.85 -0.75 13.98
CA VAL A 52 -12.27 -2.06 13.68
C VAL A 52 -11.99 -2.18 12.18
N LEU A 53 -12.92 -1.76 11.32
CA LEU A 53 -12.72 -1.77 9.88
C LEU A 53 -11.51 -0.91 9.46
N GLY A 54 -11.39 0.28 10.05
CA GLY A 54 -10.23 1.15 9.85
C GLY A 54 -8.95 0.49 10.34
N ALA A 55 -8.94 -0.05 11.55
CA ALA A 55 -7.78 -0.69 12.16
C ALA A 55 -7.28 -1.89 11.37
N LEU A 56 -8.18 -2.73 10.84
CA LEU A 56 -7.82 -3.83 9.94
C LEU A 56 -7.17 -3.31 8.65
N GLY A 57 -7.74 -2.26 8.06
CA GLY A 57 -7.14 -1.61 6.90
C GLY A 57 -5.73 -1.09 7.21
N GLY A 58 -5.59 -0.30 8.28
CA GLY A 58 -4.31 0.24 8.72
C GLY A 58 -3.27 -0.83 9.01
N PHE A 59 -3.68 -1.92 9.66
CA PHE A 59 -2.83 -3.07 9.96
C PHE A 59 -2.23 -3.69 8.69
N ILE A 60 -3.03 -3.90 7.64
CA ILE A 60 -2.56 -4.46 6.37
C ILE A 60 -1.51 -3.55 5.71
N PHE A 61 -1.71 -2.23 5.73
CA PHE A 61 -0.78 -1.26 5.14
C PHE A 61 0.42 -0.91 6.05
N GLY A 62 0.41 -1.35 7.30
CA GLY A 62 1.49 -1.12 8.26
C GLY A 62 2.71 -2.04 8.07
N VAL A 63 2.61 -3.05 7.19
CA VAL A 63 3.73 -3.96 6.91
C VAL A 63 4.91 -3.18 6.31
N PRO A 64 6.09 -3.15 6.96
CA PRO A 64 7.26 -2.49 6.43
C PRO A 64 7.77 -3.22 5.18
N LYS A 65 8.06 -2.44 4.14
CA LYS A 65 8.71 -2.95 2.94
C LYS A 65 10.19 -3.16 3.27
N ILE A 66 10.62 -4.42 3.37
CA ILE A 66 12.06 -4.75 3.33
C ILE A 66 12.59 -4.27 1.97
N VAL A 67 13.41 -3.21 2.00
CA VAL A 67 14.14 -2.78 0.81
C VAL A 67 15.18 -3.86 0.57
N SER A 68 14.92 -4.78 -0.38
CA SER A 68 16.00 -5.54 -1.00
C SER A 68 16.97 -4.52 -1.57
N ALA A 69 18.10 -4.31 -0.89
CA ALA A 69 19.16 -3.46 -1.40
C ALA A 69 19.59 -4.04 -2.76
N SER A 70 19.10 -3.44 -3.83
CA SER A 70 19.62 -3.67 -5.17
C SER A 70 21.10 -3.30 -5.13
N GLN A 71 21.98 -4.30 -5.20
CA GLN A 71 23.39 -4.09 -5.46
C GLN A 71 23.52 -3.15 -6.67
N PRO A 72 24.36 -2.11 -6.62
CA PRO A 72 24.68 -1.32 -7.79
C PRO A 72 25.31 -2.26 -8.82
N SER A 73 24.58 -2.56 -9.90
CA SER A 73 25.13 -3.27 -11.04
C SER A 73 26.22 -2.39 -11.65
N ALA A 74 27.48 -2.73 -11.37
CA ALA A 74 28.67 -2.18 -11.99
C ALA A 74 28.78 -2.62 -13.46
N ALA A 75 27.73 -2.35 -14.25
CA ALA A 75 27.64 -2.63 -15.68
C ALA A 75 27.43 -1.34 -16.51
N ALA A 76 27.53 -0.16 -15.88
CA ALA A 76 27.41 1.14 -16.55
C ALA A 76 28.74 1.72 -17.05
N SER A 77 29.84 0.95 -17.03
CA SER A 77 31.18 1.47 -17.37
C SER A 77 31.76 0.98 -18.71
N ILE A 78 31.04 0.16 -19.50
CA ILE A 78 31.59 -0.42 -20.75
C ILE A 78 31.00 0.20 -22.03
N MET A 79 29.98 1.07 -21.95
CA MET A 79 29.42 1.73 -23.14
C MET A 79 29.94 3.17 -23.29
N ALA A 80 31.21 3.31 -23.65
CA ALA A 80 31.71 4.48 -24.38
C ALA A 80 31.96 4.04 -25.83
N PRO A 81 31.38 4.71 -26.85
CA PRO A 81 31.56 4.29 -28.24
C PRO A 81 32.98 4.63 -28.73
N ALA A 82 33.73 3.63 -29.16
CA ALA A 82 34.94 3.79 -29.95
C ALA A 82 34.59 4.30 -31.37
N PRO A 83 35.47 5.07 -32.05
CA PRO A 83 35.13 5.72 -33.31
C PRO A 83 34.99 4.71 -34.45
N VAL A 84 33.92 4.86 -35.22
CA VAL A 84 33.59 4.06 -36.40
C VAL A 84 34.61 4.34 -37.51
N VAL A 85 35.40 3.33 -37.90
CA VAL A 85 36.16 3.35 -39.16
C VAL A 85 35.27 2.77 -40.25
N SER A 86 34.91 3.62 -41.21
CA SER A 86 34.14 3.31 -42.41
C SER A 86 35.00 2.58 -43.45
N ILE A 87 34.53 1.43 -43.95
CA ILE A 87 35.00 0.87 -45.21
C ILE A 87 33.78 0.38 -46.01
N SER A 88 33.54 1.05 -47.14
CA SER A 88 32.47 0.77 -48.12
C SER A 88 32.76 -0.49 -48.95
N PRO A 89 31.74 -1.17 -49.50
CA PRO A 89 31.89 -2.47 -50.17
C PRO A 89 32.16 -2.28 -51.67
N GLU A 90 33.43 -2.36 -52.07
CA GLU A 90 33.82 -2.42 -53.48
C GLU A 90 35.14 -3.21 -53.57
N ASN A 91 35.18 -4.26 -54.42
CA ASN A 91 36.26 -5.25 -54.69
C ASN A 91 36.24 -6.51 -53.79
N LEU A 92 36.26 -7.77 -54.25
CA LEU A 92 36.41 -8.45 -55.55
C LEU A 92 35.91 -9.94 -55.35
N PRO A 93 36.09 -10.93 -56.26
CA PRO A 93 35.06 -11.85 -56.77
C PRO A 93 35.15 -13.30 -56.24
N GLU A 94 34.22 -14.12 -56.70
CA GLU A 94 34.19 -15.59 -56.73
C GLU A 94 35.54 -16.31 -56.51
N ALA A 95 35.78 -16.83 -55.31
CA ALA A 95 36.65 -17.99 -55.11
C ALA A 95 36.40 -18.64 -53.74
N GLN A 96 36.15 -19.95 -53.76
CA GLN A 96 36.30 -20.91 -52.65
C GLN A 96 35.05 -21.14 -51.78
N ALA A 97 34.01 -21.66 -52.43
CA ALA A 97 33.37 -22.86 -51.90
C ALA A 97 34.42 -23.99 -51.79
N GLN A 98 34.24 -24.87 -50.78
CA GLN A 98 34.92 -26.16 -50.55
C GLN A 98 36.14 -26.13 -49.61
N ALA A 99 35.89 -26.34 -48.32
CA ALA A 99 36.62 -27.29 -47.45
C ALA A 99 36.02 -27.29 -46.03
N ILE A 100 34.76 -27.71 -45.86
CA ILE A 100 34.27 -28.15 -44.54
C ILE A 100 34.64 -29.62 -44.39
N SER A 101 35.92 -29.87 -44.16
CA SER A 101 36.45 -31.17 -43.74
C SER A 101 37.77 -30.94 -43.00
N LEU A 102 37.82 -31.38 -41.75
CA LEU A 102 39.03 -31.60 -40.93
C LEU A 102 39.66 -30.36 -40.27
N VAL A 103 39.15 -30.01 -39.08
CA VAL A 103 40.06 -29.70 -37.95
C VAL A 103 39.62 -30.52 -36.74
N THR A 104 40.59 -31.30 -36.30
CA THR A 104 40.60 -32.30 -35.24
C THR A 104 40.75 -31.65 -33.86
N ALA A 105 40.01 -32.19 -32.87
CA ALA A 105 40.27 -32.32 -31.43
C ALA A 105 40.69 -31.12 -30.55
N ALA A 106 39.87 -30.84 -29.52
CA ALA A 106 40.31 -30.82 -28.11
C ALA A 106 39.11 -30.96 -27.14
N PRO A 107 39.23 -31.74 -26.04
CA PRO A 107 38.16 -31.96 -25.07
C PRO A 107 38.24 -30.97 -23.90
N GLY A 108 37.08 -30.54 -23.41
CA GLY A 108 36.96 -29.89 -22.09
C GLY A 108 36.66 -28.39 -22.14
N THR A 109 35.38 -28.05 -22.05
CA THR A 109 34.86 -27.00 -21.16
C THR A 109 33.37 -27.25 -20.99
N SER A 110 32.96 -27.63 -19.78
CA SER A 110 31.57 -27.89 -19.43
C SER A 110 30.73 -26.62 -19.58
N PRO A 111 29.62 -26.61 -20.35
CA PRO A 111 28.69 -25.50 -20.37
C PRO A 111 27.67 -25.69 -19.24
N VAL A 112 28.10 -25.63 -17.98
CA VAL A 112 27.20 -25.84 -16.81
C VAL A 112 27.12 -24.59 -15.93
N LYS A 113 27.02 -23.42 -16.56
CA LYS A 113 26.50 -22.20 -15.90
C LYS A 113 25.30 -21.55 -16.60
N ASN A 114 24.75 -22.19 -17.64
CA ASN A 114 23.61 -21.64 -18.39
C ASN A 114 22.25 -22.19 -17.95
N PHE A 115 22.19 -23.27 -17.17
CA PHE A 115 20.92 -23.88 -16.76
C PHE A 115 20.31 -23.26 -15.50
N SER A 116 21.12 -22.83 -14.53
CA SER A 116 20.59 -22.16 -13.31
C SER A 116 20.13 -20.72 -13.57
N GLN A 117 20.72 -20.03 -14.56
CA GLN A 117 20.36 -18.65 -14.89
C GLN A 117 19.09 -18.54 -15.73
N LYS A 118 18.71 -19.61 -16.44
CA LYS A 118 17.46 -19.71 -17.22
C LYS A 118 16.23 -20.02 -16.35
N MET A 119 16.44 -20.54 -15.13
CA MET A 119 15.37 -20.93 -14.20
C MET A 119 14.92 -19.78 -13.28
N ILE A 120 15.54 -18.59 -13.38
CA ILE A 120 14.98 -17.32 -12.89
C ILE A 120 14.84 -16.38 -14.09
N GLN A 121 14.25 -16.88 -15.17
CA GLN A 121 13.70 -16.00 -16.19
C GLN A 121 12.33 -15.55 -15.68
N GLU A 122 12.34 -14.52 -14.84
CA GLU A 122 11.09 -13.89 -14.39
C GLU A 122 10.32 -13.44 -15.63
N ASN A 123 9.05 -13.83 -15.68
CA ASN A 123 8.21 -13.53 -16.82
C ASN A 123 7.98 -12.01 -16.89
N THR A 124 8.74 -11.32 -17.75
CA THR A 124 8.65 -9.87 -17.96
C THR A 124 7.23 -9.43 -18.36
N ASN A 125 6.46 -10.33 -18.97
CA ASN A 125 5.06 -10.08 -19.31
C ASN A 125 4.19 -9.91 -18.05
N LEU A 126 4.39 -10.73 -17.00
CA LEU A 126 3.62 -10.61 -15.75
C LEU A 126 3.96 -9.33 -14.99
N THR A 127 5.24 -8.94 -14.97
CA THR A 127 5.68 -7.68 -14.34
C THR A 127 5.10 -6.47 -15.04
N GLN A 128 5.16 -6.45 -16.39
CA GLN A 128 4.54 -5.39 -17.20
C GLN A 128 3.03 -5.36 -17.02
N ILE A 129 2.39 -6.53 -16.93
CA ILE A 129 0.95 -6.61 -16.69
C ILE A 129 0.56 -6.03 -15.33
N SER A 130 1.36 -6.26 -14.29
CA SER A 130 1.10 -5.66 -12.99
C SER A 130 1.30 -4.13 -12.97
N ASP A 131 2.25 -3.59 -13.74
CA ASP A 131 2.52 -2.15 -13.80
C ASP A 131 1.38 -1.40 -14.49
N TRP A 132 0.88 -1.91 -15.62
CA TRP A 132 -0.25 -1.27 -16.28
C TRP A 132 -1.58 -1.54 -15.56
N LEU A 133 -1.78 -2.72 -14.96
CA LEU A 133 -2.97 -3.00 -14.14
C LEU A 133 -3.03 -2.07 -12.93
N THR A 134 -1.90 -1.84 -12.26
CA THR A 134 -1.82 -0.90 -11.14
C THR A 134 -2.12 0.53 -11.60
N LYS A 135 -1.60 0.95 -12.77
CA LYS A 135 -1.91 2.27 -13.37
C LYS A 135 -3.39 2.41 -13.74
N VAL A 136 -4.04 1.36 -14.23
CA VAL A 136 -5.48 1.35 -14.52
C VAL A 136 -6.30 1.40 -13.24
N ILE A 137 -5.94 0.64 -12.20
CA ILE A 137 -6.63 0.67 -10.90
C ILE A 137 -6.50 2.05 -10.26
N ILE A 138 -5.31 2.65 -10.26
CA ILE A 138 -5.09 4.00 -9.73
C ILE A 138 -5.82 5.03 -10.60
N GLY A 139 -5.75 4.91 -11.94
CA GLY A 139 -6.39 5.82 -12.87
C GLY A 139 -7.92 5.80 -12.80
N ALA A 140 -8.52 4.61 -12.78
CA ALA A 140 -9.95 4.43 -12.56
C ALA A 140 -10.35 4.95 -11.18
N GLY A 141 -9.58 4.65 -10.13
CA GLY A 141 -9.80 5.20 -8.79
C GLY A 141 -9.77 6.73 -8.75
N LEU A 142 -8.84 7.36 -9.47
CA LEU A 142 -8.70 8.82 -9.52
C LEU A 142 -9.87 9.49 -10.21
N VAL A 143 -10.45 8.87 -11.24
CA VAL A 143 -11.66 9.34 -11.91
C VAL A 143 -12.89 9.12 -11.02
N GLN A 144 -12.99 7.96 -10.37
CA GLN A 144 -14.11 7.63 -9.48
C GLN A 144 -14.10 8.41 -8.17
N LEU A 145 -12.98 9.05 -7.78
CA LEU A 145 -12.88 9.86 -6.55
C LEU A 145 -13.96 10.95 -6.47
N LYS A 146 -14.37 11.50 -7.62
CA LYS A 146 -15.43 12.52 -7.68
C LYS A 146 -16.78 12.00 -7.18
N GLU A 147 -17.02 10.69 -7.25
CA GLU A 147 -18.26 10.08 -6.80
C GLU A 147 -18.25 9.70 -5.31
N ILE A 148 -17.12 9.75 -4.62
CA ILE A 148 -17.03 9.35 -3.20
C ILE A 148 -17.96 10.18 -2.29
N PRO A 149 -18.02 11.53 -2.39
CA PRO A 149 -18.86 12.33 -1.50
C PRO A 149 -20.36 11.96 -1.53
N PRO A 150 -21.04 11.82 -2.69
CA PRO A 150 -22.44 11.44 -2.71
C PRO A 150 -22.69 9.99 -2.23
N TYR A 151 -21.73 9.07 -2.39
CA TYR A 151 -21.86 7.72 -1.82
C TYR A 151 -21.78 7.73 -0.29
N ILE A 152 -20.84 8.48 0.29
CA ILE A 152 -20.73 8.65 1.75
C ILE A 152 -22.03 9.21 2.30
N MET A 153 -22.61 10.23 1.64
CA MET A 153 -23.86 10.81 2.08
C MET A 153 -25.02 9.80 2.07
N LYS A 154 -25.13 8.97 1.01
CA LYS A 154 -26.15 7.90 0.95
C LYS A 154 -26.02 6.90 2.09
N ILE A 155 -24.79 6.50 2.43
CA ILE A 155 -24.51 5.57 3.54
C ILE A 155 -24.85 6.25 4.87
N ALA A 156 -24.44 7.50 5.05
CA ALA A 156 -24.74 8.29 6.24
C ALA A 156 -26.26 8.50 6.43
N THR A 157 -27.03 8.70 5.36
CA THR A 157 -28.50 8.80 5.44
C THR A 157 -29.13 7.48 5.88
N ARG A 158 -28.68 6.35 5.33
CA ARG A 158 -29.17 5.01 5.74
C ARG A 158 -28.81 4.69 7.19
N MET A 159 -27.60 5.04 7.60
CA MET A 159 -27.14 4.88 8.97
C MET A 159 -27.91 5.81 9.93
N GLY A 160 -28.11 7.08 9.54
CA GLY A 160 -28.90 8.05 10.30
C GLY A 160 -30.35 7.63 10.51
N GLN A 161 -30.96 6.97 9.52
CA GLN A 161 -32.28 6.35 9.64
C GLN A 161 -32.33 5.28 10.74
N GLY A 162 -31.28 4.47 10.88
CA GLY A 162 -31.21 3.41 11.90
C GLY A 162 -30.90 3.92 13.31
N ILE A 163 -30.21 5.06 13.43
CA ILE A 163 -29.82 5.63 14.74
C ILE A 163 -30.90 6.58 15.29
N SER A 164 -31.73 7.17 14.43
CA SER A 164 -32.77 8.12 14.85
C SER A 164 -33.91 7.44 15.62
N LEU A 165 -34.30 8.01 16.77
CA LEU A 165 -35.41 7.57 17.61
C LEU A 165 -36.79 7.87 17.01
N HIS A 166 -36.90 8.93 16.20
CA HIS A 166 -38.14 9.33 15.54
C HIS A 166 -37.97 9.38 14.01
N PRO A 167 -38.43 8.35 13.27
CA PRO A 167 -38.21 8.19 11.83
C PRO A 167 -39.16 9.03 10.95
N LYS A 168 -39.49 10.27 11.32
CA LYS A 168 -40.27 11.16 10.42
C LYS A 168 -39.32 11.89 9.48
N THR A 169 -39.40 11.56 8.18
CA THR A 169 -38.79 12.25 7.02
C THR A 169 -37.47 12.93 7.33
N LEU A 170 -36.39 12.15 7.39
CA LEU A 170 -35.06 12.70 7.55
C LEU A 170 -34.72 13.57 6.32
N GLN A 171 -34.53 14.87 6.53
CA GLN A 171 -33.96 15.78 5.54
C GLN A 171 -32.44 15.67 5.56
N SER A 172 -31.80 16.03 4.44
CA SER A 172 -30.35 15.95 4.24
C SER A 172 -29.51 16.72 5.28
N ALA A 173 -30.13 17.55 6.12
CA ALA A 173 -29.51 18.34 7.17
C ALA A 173 -29.80 17.84 8.60
N ASP A 174 -30.39 16.65 8.76
CA ASP A 174 -30.69 16.15 10.10
C ASP A 174 -29.41 15.84 10.90
N PRO A 175 -29.40 16.15 12.20
CA PRO A 175 -28.24 15.96 13.07
C PRO A 175 -27.77 14.49 13.09
N ALA A 176 -28.68 13.54 12.93
CA ALA A 176 -28.35 12.11 12.85
C ALA A 176 -27.53 11.73 11.60
N ILE A 177 -27.78 12.39 10.46
CA ILE A 177 -27.02 12.13 9.21
C ILE A 177 -25.62 12.73 9.33
N ILE A 178 -25.53 13.94 9.88
CA ILE A 178 -24.26 14.64 10.11
C ILE A 178 -23.39 13.82 11.09
N LEU A 179 -23.99 13.36 12.20
CA LEU A 179 -23.33 12.47 13.16
C LEU A 179 -22.84 11.18 12.47
N SER A 180 -23.68 10.55 11.65
CA SER A 180 -23.33 9.31 10.94
C SER A 180 -22.15 9.51 10.00
N GLY A 181 -22.15 10.59 9.20
CA GLY A 181 -21.03 10.95 8.34
C GLY A 181 -19.75 11.22 9.14
N GLY A 182 -19.87 11.92 10.27
CA GLY A 182 -18.77 12.16 11.21
C GLY A 182 -18.20 10.87 11.79
N ILE A 183 -19.05 9.94 12.24
CA ILE A 183 -18.63 8.63 12.77
C ILE A 183 -17.85 7.85 11.71
N ILE A 184 -18.40 7.76 10.49
CA ILE A 184 -17.76 7.04 9.38
C ILE A 184 -16.36 7.59 9.12
N ILE A 185 -16.22 8.91 8.96
CA ILE A 185 -14.92 9.51 8.60
C ILE A 185 -13.95 9.44 9.79
N TYR A 186 -14.39 9.87 10.97
CA TYR A 186 -13.53 9.99 12.14
C TYR A 186 -12.99 8.63 12.60
N PHE A 187 -13.87 7.67 12.86
CA PHE A 187 -13.45 6.36 13.38
C PHE A 187 -12.72 5.53 12.33
N LEU A 188 -13.02 5.71 11.04
CA LEU A 188 -12.26 5.02 9.99
C LEU A 188 -10.84 5.58 9.87
N THR A 189 -10.66 6.92 9.89
CA THR A 189 -9.34 7.53 9.83
C THR A 189 -8.52 7.24 11.08
N TRP A 190 -9.12 7.35 12.28
CA TRP A 190 -8.43 7.02 13.53
C TRP A 190 -8.18 5.53 13.71
N GLY A 191 -9.14 4.68 13.31
CA GLY A 191 -8.97 3.23 13.24
C GLY A 191 -7.78 2.89 12.35
N PHE A 192 -7.75 3.42 11.13
CA PHE A 192 -6.65 3.22 10.19
C PHE A 192 -5.30 3.68 10.75
N ALA A 193 -5.22 4.90 11.28
CA ALA A 193 -3.99 5.41 11.88
C ALA A 193 -3.52 4.51 13.04
N SER A 194 -4.43 4.08 13.91
CA SER A 194 -4.10 3.24 15.06
C SER A 194 -3.58 1.86 14.62
N GLY A 195 -4.27 1.17 13.70
CA GLY A 195 -3.84 -0.13 13.18
C GLY A 195 -2.50 -0.06 12.44
N TYR A 196 -2.30 1.02 11.65
CA TYR A 196 -1.05 1.28 10.95
C TYR A 196 0.12 1.45 11.91
N LEU A 197 -0.07 2.30 12.93
CA LEU A 197 0.96 2.54 13.93
C LEU A 197 1.28 1.26 14.70
N ILE A 198 0.27 0.54 15.19
CA ILE A 198 0.47 -0.72 15.94
C ILE A 198 1.32 -1.71 15.14
N MET A 199 0.96 -2.00 13.90
CA MET A 199 1.71 -2.96 13.08
C MET A 199 3.15 -2.52 12.87
N ARG A 200 3.36 -1.22 12.62
CA ARG A 200 4.70 -0.67 12.42
C ARG A 200 5.56 -0.74 13.68
N LEU A 201 4.97 -0.52 14.86
CA LEU A 201 5.68 -0.60 16.14
C LEU A 201 6.04 -2.05 16.49
N VAL A 202 5.12 -3.00 16.28
CA VAL A 202 5.35 -4.43 16.55
C VAL A 202 6.51 -4.97 15.72
N ILE A 203 6.57 -4.66 14.43
CA ILE A 203 7.67 -5.16 13.59
C ILE A 203 8.99 -4.48 13.92
N ALA A 204 8.96 -3.19 14.26
CA ALA A 204 10.17 -2.48 14.69
C ALA A 204 10.76 -3.07 15.98
N GLU A 205 9.92 -3.56 16.89
CA GLU A 205 10.36 -4.22 18.13
C GLU A 205 10.91 -5.63 17.85
N LEU A 206 10.19 -6.44 17.06
CA LEU A 206 10.65 -7.79 16.69
C LEU A 206 12.01 -7.79 15.98
N LEU A 207 12.27 -6.81 15.10
CA LEU A 207 13.57 -6.67 14.44
C LEU A 207 14.69 -6.27 15.41
N ALA A 208 14.39 -5.42 16.39
CA ALA A 208 15.36 -4.96 17.38
C ALA A 208 15.79 -6.07 18.36
N ASP A 209 14.93 -7.06 18.58
CA ASP A 209 15.24 -8.24 19.39
C ASP A 209 16.07 -9.28 18.63
N VAL A 210 15.91 -9.40 17.30
CA VAL A 210 16.68 -10.33 16.46
C VAL A 210 18.12 -9.85 16.23
N GLU A 211 18.37 -8.54 16.28
CA GLU A 211 19.73 -7.96 16.14
C GLU A 211 20.57 -8.02 17.44
N GLN A 212 20.01 -8.45 18.57
CA GLN A 212 20.72 -8.61 19.86
C GLN A 212 21.12 -10.07 20.10
#